data_AF-A0A7C5TWL7-F1
#
_entry.id   AF-A0A7C5TWL7-F1
#
_cell.length_a   1.000
_cell.length_b   1.000
_cell.length_c   1.000
_cell.angle_alpha   90.00
_cell.angle_beta   90.00
_cell.angle_gamma   90.00
#
_symmetry.space_group_name_H-M   'P 1'
#
loop_
_entity.id
_entity.type
_entity.pdbx_description
1 polymer ?
#
loop_
_entity_poly.entity_id
_entity_poly.type
_entity_poly.pdbx_seq_one_letter_code
_entity_poly.pdbx_strand_id
1 'polypeptide(L)'
;MSPMTYTGIPQHSFATVEKRLLPEPGIPASIIAIYLLRSYSSHDMLNIISLKTYISFGRQIILSEDLKSIVRRSVELSMIKIDEREFEEFVEEVSRLMNLVKKLDEIDLGEIEPLFYVWERGDILREDEPKDHGDEMIKWLEKNSRVENRYVKAPRTVEER
;
A
#
# COMPACT_ATOMS: atom_id res chain seq x y z
N MET A 1 -32.83 -51.43 58.41
CA MET A 1 -32.02 -50.87 57.30
C MET A 1 -32.49 -51.49 55.99
N SER A 2 -33.14 -50.69 55.14
CA SER A 2 -33.01 -50.78 53.68
C SER A 2 -33.51 -49.46 53.07
N PRO A 3 -32.84 -48.89 52.05
CA PRO A 3 -32.94 -47.49 51.69
C PRO A 3 -33.94 -47.23 50.55
N MET A 4 -34.49 -46.02 50.53
CA MET A 4 -35.25 -45.42 49.42
C MET A 4 -34.46 -45.47 48.12
N THR A 5 -35.07 -46.02 47.06
CA THR A 5 -34.57 -45.90 45.69
C THR A 5 -35.19 -44.66 45.03
N TYR A 6 -34.32 -43.74 44.61
CA TYR A 6 -34.64 -42.53 43.87
C TYR A 6 -34.96 -42.91 42.42
N THR A 7 -36.13 -42.50 41.92
CA THR A 7 -36.55 -42.71 40.53
C THR A 7 -35.77 -41.80 39.60
N GLY A 8 -35.02 -42.40 38.67
CA GLY A 8 -34.22 -41.69 37.67
C GLY A 8 -35.06 -40.90 36.67
N ILE A 9 -34.62 -39.66 36.41
CA ILE A 9 -35.12 -38.79 35.34
C ILE A 9 -34.65 -39.35 33.98
N PRO A 10 -35.50 -39.42 32.94
CA PRO A 10 -35.13 -40.03 31.67
C PRO A 10 -34.06 -39.21 30.93
N GLN A 11 -33.01 -39.90 30.51
CA GLN A 11 -31.95 -39.42 29.63
C GLN A 11 -32.51 -39.26 28.20
N HIS A 12 -32.97 -38.06 27.83
CA HIS A 12 -33.27 -37.72 26.45
C HIS A 12 -32.15 -36.82 25.86
N SER A 13 -31.23 -37.48 25.14
CA SER A 13 -30.56 -37.05 23.90
C SER A 13 -30.38 -35.54 23.67
N PHE A 14 -29.20 -35.02 24.06
CA PHE A 14 -28.67 -33.71 23.65
C PHE A 14 -28.06 -33.73 22.23
N ALA A 15 -28.71 -34.37 21.25
CA ALA A 15 -28.10 -34.57 19.93
C ALA A 15 -29.09 -34.41 18.78
N THR A 16 -29.68 -33.22 18.56
CA THR A 16 -30.40 -32.98 17.28
C THR A 16 -30.44 -31.52 16.75
N VAL A 17 -30.03 -30.47 17.45
CA VAL A 17 -30.28 -29.08 16.95
C VAL A 17 -29.08 -28.39 16.28
N GLU A 18 -27.85 -28.93 16.33
CA GLU A 18 -26.64 -28.19 15.91
C GLU A 18 -26.20 -28.31 14.43
N LYS A 19 -27.06 -28.73 13.49
CA LYS A 19 -26.62 -28.95 12.09
C LYS A 19 -27.05 -27.92 11.05
N ARG A 20 -27.60 -26.74 11.42
CA ARG A 20 -28.18 -25.82 10.42
C ARG A 20 -27.61 -24.40 10.33
N LEU A 21 -26.41 -24.14 10.84
CA LEU A 21 -25.81 -22.79 10.81
C LEU A 21 -24.30 -22.79 10.51
N LEU A 22 -23.82 -23.65 9.60
CA LEU A 22 -22.49 -23.48 9.03
C LEU A 22 -22.61 -22.82 7.65
N PRO A 23 -21.93 -21.70 7.40
CA PRO A 23 -21.87 -21.12 6.06
C PRO A 23 -21.19 -22.10 5.08
N GLU A 24 -21.71 -22.16 3.85
CA GLU A 24 -21.15 -22.95 2.75
C GLU A 24 -19.63 -22.68 2.58
N PRO A 25 -18.82 -23.71 2.27
CA PRO A 25 -17.38 -23.53 2.05
C PRO A 25 -17.13 -22.60 0.85
N GLY A 26 -16.37 -21.52 1.06
CA GLY A 26 -16.03 -20.53 0.02
C GLY A 26 -16.42 -19.09 0.33
N ILE A 27 -17.08 -18.83 1.47
CA ILE A 27 -17.41 -17.47 1.89
C ILE A 27 -16.16 -16.78 2.48
N PRO A 28 -15.79 -15.57 2.01
CA PRO A 28 -14.65 -14.84 2.56
C PRO A 28 -14.82 -14.58 4.05
N ALA A 29 -13.72 -14.69 4.80
CA ALA A 29 -13.71 -14.61 6.27
C ALA A 29 -14.40 -13.35 6.83
N SER A 30 -14.41 -12.26 6.07
CA SER A 30 -15.10 -11.01 6.39
C SER A 30 -16.63 -11.17 6.52
N ILE A 31 -17.26 -11.99 5.68
CA ILE A 31 -18.71 -12.23 5.72
C ILE A 31 -19.07 -13.20 6.85
N ILE A 32 -18.21 -14.18 7.14
CA ILE A 32 -18.39 -15.09 8.29
C ILE A 32 -18.35 -14.31 9.61
N ALA A 33 -17.44 -13.33 9.72
CA ALA A 33 -17.34 -12.45 10.88
C ALA A 33 -18.61 -11.59 11.09
N ILE A 34 -19.21 -11.09 10.01
CA ILE A 34 -20.50 -10.35 10.07
C ILE A 34 -21.65 -11.27 10.51
N TYR A 35 -21.65 -12.53 10.07
CA TYR A 35 -22.69 -13.49 10.45
C TYR A 35 -22.61 -13.87 11.93
N LEU A 36 -21.40 -14.07 12.44
CA LEU A 36 -21.14 -14.32 13.87
C LEU A 36 -21.51 -13.10 14.73
N LEU A 37 -21.34 -11.86 14.22
CA LEU A 37 -21.77 -10.64 14.91
C LEU A 37 -23.29 -10.57 15.15
N ARG A 38 -24.10 -11.16 14.27
CA ARG A 38 -25.58 -11.11 14.37
C ARG A 38 -26.15 -12.13 15.37
N SER A 39 -25.42 -13.20 15.68
CA SER A 39 -25.85 -14.26 16.60
C SER A 39 -25.41 -14.06 18.05
N TYR A 40 -24.47 -13.15 18.32
CA TYR A 40 -23.94 -12.91 19.67
C TYR A 40 -24.59 -11.68 20.32
N SER A 41 -25.67 -11.92 21.04
CA SER A 41 -26.27 -10.96 21.97
C SER A 41 -25.43 -10.89 23.24
N SER A 42 -24.79 -9.73 23.44
CA SER A 42 -24.54 -9.08 24.73
C SER A 42 -24.09 -9.98 25.88
N HIS A 43 -22.78 -10.22 26.07
CA HIS A 43 -22.14 -10.30 27.41
C HIS A 43 -20.60 -10.38 27.42
N ASP A 44 -19.91 -10.63 26.30
CA ASP A 44 -18.44 -10.82 26.36
C ASP A 44 -17.63 -9.60 25.91
N MET A 45 -17.23 -8.76 26.87
CA MET A 45 -16.34 -7.61 26.67
C MET A 45 -14.96 -8.03 26.11
N LEU A 46 -14.49 -9.25 26.42
CA LEU A 46 -13.24 -9.84 25.92
C LEU A 46 -13.28 -10.12 24.40
N ASN A 47 -14.45 -10.50 23.86
CA ASN A 47 -14.61 -10.76 22.43
C ASN A 47 -14.60 -9.48 21.60
N ILE A 48 -15.13 -8.37 22.13
CA ILE A 48 -15.09 -7.06 21.47
C ILE A 48 -13.65 -6.55 21.37
N ILE A 49 -12.84 -6.74 22.41
CA ILE A 49 -11.40 -6.38 22.39
C ILE A 49 -10.67 -7.20 21.32
N SER A 50 -10.88 -8.52 21.28
CA SER A 50 -10.29 -9.39 20.26
C SER A 50 -10.69 -8.99 18.83
N LEU A 51 -11.97 -8.68 18.60
CA LEU A 51 -12.47 -8.23 17.30
C LEU A 51 -11.89 -6.88 16.89
N LYS A 52 -11.81 -5.92 17.83
CA LYS A 52 -11.26 -4.58 17.57
C LYS A 52 -9.77 -4.68 17.23
N THR A 53 -9.05 -5.56 17.91
CA THR A 53 -7.65 -5.88 17.60
C THR A 53 -7.53 -6.51 16.20
N TYR A 54 -8.38 -7.48 15.86
CA TYR A 54 -8.37 -8.13 14.54
C TYR A 54 -8.68 -7.16 13.39
N ILE A 55 -9.69 -6.29 13.56
CA ILE A 55 -10.05 -5.27 12.57
C ILE A 55 -8.95 -4.22 12.44
N SER A 56 -8.37 -3.78 13.56
CA SER A 56 -7.24 -2.83 13.55
C SER A 56 -6.02 -3.41 12.83
N PHE A 57 -5.70 -4.67 13.11
CA PHE A 57 -4.58 -5.37 12.50
C PHE A 57 -4.80 -5.60 10.99
N GLY A 58 -6.00 -6.03 10.60
CA GLY A 58 -6.37 -6.18 9.19
C GLY A 58 -6.28 -4.86 8.41
N ARG A 59 -6.72 -3.74 9.01
CA ARG A 59 -6.57 -2.41 8.39
C ARG A 59 -5.11 -2.01 8.21
N GLN A 60 -4.23 -2.36 9.14
CA GLN A 60 -2.82 -2.01 9.09
C GLN A 60 -2.07 -2.78 8.00
N ILE A 61 -2.43 -4.06 7.78
CA ILE A 61 -1.90 -4.88 6.68
C ILE A 61 -2.33 -4.33 5.31
N ILE A 62 -3.60 -3.97 5.15
CA ILE A 62 -4.12 -3.43 3.87
C ILE A 62 -3.39 -2.13 3.51
N LEU A 63 -3.21 -1.22 4.48
CA LEU A 63 -2.50 0.04 4.26
C LEU A 63 -1.02 -0.16 3.89
N SER A 64 -0.37 -1.21 4.39
CA SER A 64 1.02 -1.53 4.00
C SER A 64 1.13 -2.06 2.58
N GLU A 65 0.15 -2.84 2.12
CA GLU A 65 0.14 -3.40 0.76
C GLU A 65 -0.08 -2.32 -0.30
N ASP A 66 -1.02 -1.40 -0.04
CA ASP A 66 -1.28 -0.26 -0.93
C ASP A 66 -0.03 0.63 -1.07
N LEU A 67 0.66 0.92 0.04
CA LEU A 67 1.88 1.72 0.02
C LEU A 67 3.00 1.04 -0.79
N LYS A 68 3.22 -0.27 -0.59
CA LYS A 68 4.20 -1.03 -1.38
C LYS A 68 3.92 -0.93 -2.88
N SER A 69 2.66 -1.05 -3.30
CA SER A 69 2.30 -0.92 -4.72
C SER A 69 2.65 0.46 -5.30
N ILE A 70 2.42 1.53 -4.52
CA ILE A 70 2.71 2.91 -4.92
C ILE A 70 4.22 3.14 -5.02
N VAL A 71 4.98 2.65 -4.02
CA VAL A 71 6.44 2.78 -4.01
C VAL A 71 7.05 2.01 -5.18
N ARG A 72 6.57 0.79 -5.46
CA ARG A 72 7.02 -0.02 -6.60
C ARG A 72 6.83 0.71 -7.93
N ARG A 73 5.63 1.27 -8.14
CA ARG A 73 5.34 2.07 -9.33
C ARG A 73 6.21 3.32 -9.43
N SER A 74 6.51 3.96 -8.29
CA SER A 74 7.36 5.15 -8.26
C SER A 74 8.82 4.84 -8.62
N VAL A 75 9.33 3.70 -8.17
CA VAL A 75 10.66 3.18 -8.54
C VAL A 75 10.74 2.91 -10.04
N GLU A 76 9.72 2.26 -10.61
CA GLU A 76 9.63 1.98 -12.05
C GLU A 76 9.64 3.28 -12.88
N LEU A 77 8.80 4.25 -12.50
CA LEU A 77 8.74 5.56 -13.17
C LEU A 77 10.06 6.35 -13.05
N SER A 78 10.81 6.12 -11.97
CA SER A 78 12.11 6.75 -11.74
C SER A 78 13.25 6.01 -12.44
N MET A 79 12.98 4.90 -13.13
CA MET A 79 13.97 4.05 -13.79
C MET A 79 15.06 3.53 -12.84
N ILE A 80 14.71 3.35 -11.56
CA ILE A 80 15.63 2.85 -10.53
C ILE A 80 15.55 1.32 -10.50
N LYS A 81 16.70 0.67 -10.54
CA LYS A 81 16.80 -0.77 -10.26
C LYS A 81 17.02 -0.97 -8.77
N ILE A 82 16.12 -1.70 -8.13
CA ILE A 82 16.16 -2.03 -6.71
C ILE A 82 15.90 -3.53 -6.53
N ASP A 83 16.58 -4.18 -5.60
CA ASP A 83 16.25 -5.55 -5.24
C ASP A 83 15.15 -5.63 -4.17
N GLU A 84 14.63 -6.83 -3.90
CA GLU A 84 13.49 -6.98 -2.97
C GLU A 84 13.86 -6.68 -1.51
N ARG A 85 15.12 -6.87 -1.09
CA ARG A 85 15.55 -6.53 0.27
C ARG A 85 15.65 -5.03 0.43
N GLU A 86 16.32 -4.38 -0.52
CA GLU A 86 16.42 -2.92 -0.59
C GLU A 86 15.02 -2.28 -0.69
N PHE A 87 14.10 -2.91 -1.42
CA PHE A 87 12.74 -2.43 -1.59
C PHE A 87 11.95 -2.39 -0.28
N GLU A 88 12.04 -3.43 0.56
CA GLU A 88 11.36 -3.47 1.86
C GLU A 88 11.89 -2.37 2.79
N GLU A 89 13.20 -2.19 2.87
CA GLU A 89 13.83 -1.11 3.65
C GLU A 89 13.42 0.27 3.13
N PHE A 90 13.39 0.44 1.80
CA PHE A 90 12.98 1.67 1.16
C PHE A 90 11.51 2.02 1.42
N VAL A 91 10.61 1.04 1.44
CA VAL A 91 9.20 1.25 1.80
C VAL A 91 9.06 1.75 3.24
N GLU A 92 9.84 1.21 4.19
CA GLU A 92 9.84 1.69 5.57
C GLU A 92 10.34 3.14 5.69
N GLU A 93 11.35 3.51 4.91
CA GLU A 93 11.85 4.89 4.83
C GLU A 93 10.81 5.84 4.24
N VAL A 94 10.19 5.48 3.11
CA VAL A 94 9.12 6.27 2.50
C VAL A 94 7.93 6.42 3.44
N SER A 95 7.55 5.36 4.16
CA SER A 95 6.47 5.42 5.15
C SER A 95 6.77 6.45 6.25
N ARG A 96 8.02 6.47 6.77
CA ARG A 96 8.46 7.46 7.76
C ARG A 96 8.44 8.88 7.20
N LEU A 97 8.92 9.07 5.96
CA LEU A 97 8.89 10.37 5.29
C LEU A 97 7.45 10.86 5.06
N MET A 98 6.53 9.99 4.65
CA MET A 98 5.13 10.35 4.42
C MET A 98 4.43 10.76 5.72
N ASN A 99 4.76 10.10 6.83
CA ASN A 99 4.26 10.51 8.14
C ASN A 99 4.81 11.88 8.58
N LEU A 100 6.03 12.23 8.15
CA LEU A 100 6.57 13.57 8.37
C LEU A 100 5.83 14.63 7.53
N VAL A 101 5.63 14.35 6.24
CA VAL A 101 4.97 15.28 5.29
C VAL A 101 3.51 15.53 5.68
N LYS A 102 2.80 14.53 6.21
CA LYS A 102 1.41 14.68 6.71
C LYS A 102 1.23 15.77 7.76
N LYS A 103 2.29 16.21 8.45
CA LYS A 103 2.19 17.36 9.37
C LYS A 103 1.85 18.67 8.65
N LEU A 104 2.13 18.75 7.34
CA LEU A 104 1.77 19.92 6.54
C LEU A 104 0.24 20.02 6.34
N ASP A 105 -0.49 18.91 6.44
CA ASP A 105 -1.97 18.88 6.32
C ASP A 105 -2.66 19.58 7.52
N GLU A 106 -1.93 19.83 8.62
CA GLU A 106 -2.44 20.56 9.79
C GLU A 106 -2.50 22.08 9.56
N ILE A 107 -1.89 22.57 8.48
CA ILE A 107 -1.79 23.99 8.15
C ILE A 107 -2.93 24.37 7.19
N ASP A 108 -3.70 25.39 7.54
CA ASP A 108 -4.72 25.95 6.64
C ASP A 108 -4.07 26.85 5.58
N LEU A 109 -4.22 26.49 4.31
CA LEU A 109 -3.63 27.16 3.15
C LEU A 109 -4.67 27.86 2.27
N GLY A 110 -5.92 28.03 2.73
CA GLY A 110 -7.09 28.38 1.91
C GLY A 110 -6.88 29.42 0.80
N GLU A 111 -6.34 30.61 1.11
CA GLU A 111 -6.16 31.70 0.15
C GLU A 111 -4.69 32.01 -0.18
N ILE A 112 -3.76 31.13 0.21
CA ILE A 112 -2.33 31.34 -0.03
C ILE A 112 -1.97 30.84 -1.43
N GLU A 113 -1.55 31.76 -2.30
CA GLU A 113 -1.04 31.42 -3.62
C GLU A 113 0.25 30.59 -3.53
N PRO A 114 0.38 29.49 -4.30
CA PRO A 114 1.60 28.69 -4.34
C PRO A 114 2.81 29.49 -4.83
N LEU A 115 3.96 29.31 -4.16
CA LEU A 115 5.21 29.93 -4.57
C LEU A 115 5.92 29.10 -5.66
N PHE A 116 5.88 29.57 -6.91
CA PHE A 116 6.60 28.93 -8.03
C PHE A 116 8.06 29.39 -8.13
N TYR A 117 8.30 30.68 -7.94
CA TYR A 117 9.63 31.29 -8.02
C TYR A 117 9.80 32.29 -6.88
N VAL A 118 10.97 32.27 -6.24
CA VAL A 118 11.30 33.21 -5.15
C VAL A 118 11.40 34.65 -5.65
N TRP A 119 11.83 34.83 -6.91
CA TRP A 119 11.89 36.13 -7.56
C TRP A 119 10.81 36.25 -8.62
N GLU A 120 10.09 37.37 -8.57
CA GLU A 120 9.25 37.82 -9.67
C GLU A 120 10.14 38.22 -10.85
N ARG A 121 10.23 37.34 -11.84
CA ARG A 121 10.91 37.60 -13.10
C ARG A 121 9.88 37.57 -14.21
N GLY A 122 9.90 38.58 -15.08
CA GLY A 122 9.15 38.53 -16.34
C GLY A 122 9.68 37.43 -17.26
N ASP A 123 8.96 37.19 -18.36
CA ASP A 123 9.35 36.18 -19.35
C ASP A 123 10.77 36.44 -19.87
N ILE A 124 11.66 35.44 -19.70
CA ILE A 124 12.99 35.48 -20.31
C ILE A 124 12.89 34.82 -21.67
N LEU A 125 12.83 35.65 -22.72
CA LEU A 125 12.90 35.15 -24.08
C LEU A 125 14.36 34.96 -24.50
N ARG A 126 14.64 33.85 -25.19
CA ARG A 126 15.91 33.63 -25.87
C ARG A 126 15.87 34.34 -27.23
N GLU A 127 16.93 35.06 -27.58
CA GLU A 127 17.12 35.62 -28.92
C GLU A 127 17.15 34.52 -29.98
N ASP A 128 16.49 34.74 -31.13
CA ASP A 128 16.43 33.78 -32.22
C ASP A 128 17.65 33.85 -33.14
N GLU A 129 18.83 33.70 -32.55
CA GLU A 129 20.10 33.67 -33.27
C GLU A 129 20.71 32.26 -33.20
N PRO A 130 21.23 31.73 -34.32
CA PRO A 130 21.90 30.44 -34.32
C PRO A 130 23.22 30.56 -33.55
N LYS A 131 23.39 29.68 -32.55
CA LYS A 131 24.66 29.54 -31.83
C LYS A 131 25.44 28.37 -32.41
N ASP A 132 26.73 28.59 -32.68
CA ASP A 132 27.63 27.50 -33.02
C ASP A 132 27.97 26.71 -31.76
N HIS A 133 27.62 25.42 -31.75
CA HIS A 133 27.93 24.49 -30.66
C HIS A 133 29.16 23.63 -30.98
N GLY A 134 29.76 23.82 -32.18
CA GLY A 134 31.02 23.25 -32.61
C GLY A 134 31.17 21.74 -32.46
N ASP A 135 32.42 21.29 -32.55
CA ASP A 135 32.83 19.90 -32.28
C ASP A 135 32.86 19.56 -30.78
N GLU A 136 32.65 20.54 -29.89
CA GLU A 136 32.74 20.34 -28.44
C GLU A 136 31.68 19.36 -27.94
N MET A 137 30.45 19.47 -28.45
CA MET A 137 29.38 18.53 -28.14
C MET A 137 29.74 17.11 -28.59
N ILE A 138 30.33 16.96 -29.78
CA ILE A 138 30.72 15.66 -30.34
C ILE A 138 31.83 15.03 -29.47
N LYS A 139 32.86 15.80 -29.13
CA LYS A 139 33.95 15.38 -28.23
C LYS A 139 33.42 14.97 -26.85
N TRP A 140 32.43 15.71 -26.32
CA TRP A 140 31.80 15.36 -25.04
C TRP A 140 31.02 14.05 -25.14
N LEU A 141 30.28 13.81 -26.23
CA LEU A 141 29.55 12.57 -26.45
C LEU A 141 30.48 11.37 -26.62
N GLU A 142 31.55 11.50 -27.41
CA GLU A 142 32.54 10.43 -27.59
C GLU A 142 33.22 10.04 -26.28
N LYS A 143 33.42 10.99 -25.37
CA LYS A 143 33.99 10.74 -24.05
C LYS A 143 33.01 10.04 -23.10
N ASN A 144 31.74 10.43 -23.12
CA ASN A 144 30.77 10.04 -22.07
C ASN A 144 29.75 8.99 -22.52
N SER A 145 29.76 8.59 -23.79
CA SER A 145 28.80 7.63 -24.34
C SER A 145 29.46 6.68 -25.32
N ARG A 146 28.80 5.56 -25.61
CA ARG A 146 29.23 4.67 -26.70
C ARG A 146 28.76 5.28 -28.01
N VAL A 147 29.68 5.76 -28.82
CA VAL A 147 29.39 6.36 -30.13
C VAL A 147 29.87 5.42 -31.24
N GLU A 148 29.03 5.19 -32.25
CA GLU A 148 29.37 4.44 -33.46
C GLU A 148 28.81 5.19 -34.67
N ASN A 149 29.63 5.44 -35.69
CA ASN A 149 29.24 6.18 -36.91
C ASN A 149 28.53 7.53 -36.64
N ARG A 150 28.96 8.26 -35.60
CA ARG A 150 28.36 9.52 -35.10
C ARG A 150 26.98 9.40 -34.45
N TYR A 151 26.58 8.21 -34.03
CA TYR A 151 25.34 7.97 -33.28
C TYR A 151 25.65 7.42 -31.90
N VAL A 152 24.84 7.78 -30.89
CA VAL A 152 24.90 7.16 -29.57
C VAL A 152 24.28 5.76 -29.67
N LYS A 153 25.05 4.75 -29.33
CA LYS A 153 24.66 3.34 -29.34
C LYS A 153 23.96 2.98 -28.03
N ALA A 154 22.69 2.62 -28.13
CA ALA A 154 21.87 2.13 -27.01
C ALA A 154 21.27 0.74 -27.34
N PRO A 155 20.81 0.00 -26.34
CA PRO A 155 20.01 -1.21 -26.57
C PRO A 155 18.82 -0.90 -27.47
N ARG A 156 18.46 -1.86 -28.33
CA ARG A 156 17.31 -1.72 -29.21
C ARG A 156 16.03 -1.62 -28.38
N THR A 157 15.22 -0.59 -28.64
CA THR A 157 13.86 -0.51 -28.10
C THR A 157 13.03 -1.65 -28.66
N VAL A 158 12.48 -2.47 -27.78
CA VAL A 158 11.55 -3.55 -28.11
C VAL A 158 10.23 -3.27 -27.41
N GLU A 159 9.11 -3.59 -28.06
CA GLU A 159 7.81 -3.61 -27.38
C GLU A 159 7.76 -4.83 -26.45
N GLU A 160 7.25 -4.63 -25.24
CA GLU A 160 6.96 -5.72 -24.30
C GLU A 160 5.81 -6.55 -24.88
N ARG A 161 6.03 -7.86 -25.08
CA ARG A 161 5.01 -8.80 -25.59
C ARG A 161 4.20 -9.40 -24.47
#